data_AF-A0A426YUY8-F1
#
_entry.id   AF-A0A426YUY8-F1
#
_cell.length_a   1.000
_cell.length_b   1.000
_cell.length_c   1.000
_cell.angle_alpha   90.00
_cell.angle_beta   90.00
_cell.angle_gamma   90.00
#
_symmetry.space_group_name_H-M   'P 1'
#
loop_
_entity.id
_entity.type
_entity.pdbx_description
1 polymer ?
#
loop_
_entity_poly.entity_id
_entity_poly.type
_entity_poly.pdbx_seq_one_letter_code
_entity_poly.pdbx_strand_id
1 'polypeptide(L)'
;LGARKVGVVGIPPVGCMPSQRLVGGGLSGGCAADRNQLAQTYNAKLNMEVQRLNSNLQGSKLFYVDVYSILLDFIQYPWKHGMLRNELVPSVHDDFIKLVLVHCCRI
;
A
#
# COMPACT_ATOMS: atom_id res chain seq x y z
N LEU A 1 -0.21 -25.62 -12.12
CA LEU A 1 0.24 -24.34 -11.49
C LEU A 1 1.62 -24.01 -12.05
N GLY A 2 1.85 -22.80 -12.58
CA GLY A 2 3.07 -22.46 -13.33
C GLY A 2 3.34 -20.95 -13.45
N ALA A 3 2.92 -20.17 -12.45
CA ALA A 3 3.14 -18.72 -12.45
C ALA A 3 4.65 -18.42 -12.31
N ARG A 4 5.21 -17.73 -13.31
CA ARG A 4 6.63 -17.37 -13.37
C ARG A 4 6.92 -15.95 -12.89
N LYS A 5 5.91 -15.09 -12.82
CA LYS A 5 6.00 -13.73 -12.31
C LYS A 5 4.78 -13.47 -11.41
N VAL A 6 5.01 -13.05 -10.17
CA VAL A 6 3.94 -12.83 -9.18
C VAL A 6 4.19 -11.51 -8.47
N GLY A 7 3.23 -10.58 -8.54
CA GLY A 7 3.24 -9.38 -7.72
C GLY A 7 2.60 -9.67 -6.36
N VAL A 8 3.27 -9.29 -5.28
CA VAL A 8 2.81 -9.43 -3.90
C VAL A 8 2.67 -8.04 -3.31
N VAL A 9 1.43 -7.62 -3.07
CA VAL A 9 1.11 -6.27 -2.62
C VAL A 9 1.06 -6.24 -1.09
N GLY A 10 1.74 -5.26 -0.48
CA GLY A 10 1.65 -5.02 0.96
C GLY A 10 0.27 -4.52 1.42
N ILE A 11 0.07 -4.46 2.73
CA ILE A 11 -1.07 -3.81 3.35
C ILE A 11 -0.85 -2.28 3.30
N PRO A 12 -1.83 -1.48 2.84
CA PRO A 12 -1.72 -0.02 2.82
C PRO A 12 -1.77 0.58 4.25
N PRO A 13 -1.64 1.91 4.43
CA PRO A 13 -1.86 2.55 5.73
C PRO A 13 -3.34 2.52 6.13
N VAL A 14 -3.83 1.36 6.54
CA VAL A 14 -5.25 1.08 6.83
C VAL A 14 -5.81 2.05 7.86
N GLY A 15 -5.04 2.42 8.87
CA GLY A 15 -5.46 3.37 9.90
C GLY A 15 -5.82 4.75 9.36
N CYS A 16 -5.36 5.11 8.16
CA CYS A 16 -5.67 6.38 7.50
C CYS A 16 -6.89 6.33 6.57
N MET A 17 -7.53 5.17 6.40
CA MET A 17 -8.73 5.05 5.55
C MET A 17 -9.93 5.77 6.18
N PRO A 18 -10.87 6.35 5.39
CA PRO A 18 -11.98 7.14 5.92
C PRO A 18 -12.79 6.42 7.01
N SER A 19 -13.11 5.14 6.80
CA SER A 19 -13.82 4.33 7.79
C SER A 19 -13.01 4.16 9.08
N GLN A 20 -11.69 4.00 8.97
CA GLN A 20 -10.80 3.75 10.10
C GLN A 20 -10.53 5.02 10.91
N ARG A 21 -10.49 6.19 10.25
CA ARG A 21 -10.43 7.50 10.89
C ARG A 21 -11.69 7.78 11.71
N LEU A 22 -12.86 7.37 11.22
CA LEU A 22 -14.12 7.50 11.94
C LEU A 22 -14.16 6.64 13.20
N VAL A 23 -13.77 5.35 13.11
CA VAL A 23 -13.93 4.41 14.23
C VAL A 23 -12.69 4.28 15.14
N GLY A 24 -11.53 4.81 14.74
CA GLY A 24 -10.28 4.65 15.47
C GLY A 24 -9.34 5.86 15.45
N GLY A 25 -9.77 6.99 14.86
CA GLY A 25 -8.96 8.21 14.75
C GLY A 25 -9.05 9.16 15.94
N GLY A 26 -9.83 8.81 16.98
CA GLY A 26 -10.08 9.68 18.13
C GLY A 26 -10.84 10.96 17.77
N LEU A 27 -10.83 11.94 18.68
CA LEU A 27 -11.57 13.20 18.52
C LEU A 27 -11.10 14.05 17.32
N SER A 28 -9.83 13.90 16.91
CA SER A 28 -9.25 14.62 15.77
C SER A 28 -9.55 13.96 14.42
N GLY A 29 -10.12 12.74 14.41
CA GLY A 29 -10.28 11.97 13.19
C GLY A 29 -8.95 11.69 12.49
N GLY A 30 -7.87 11.52 13.25
CA GLY A 30 -6.54 11.21 12.74
C GLY A 30 -6.42 9.77 12.24
N CYS A 31 -5.23 9.37 11.78
CA CYS A 31 -4.98 7.97 11.47
C CYS A 31 -4.93 7.12 12.75
N ALA A 32 -5.53 5.94 12.73
CA ALA A 32 -5.41 4.95 13.80
C ALA A 32 -3.98 4.34 13.79
N ALA A 33 -3.14 4.79 14.72
CA ALA A 33 -1.71 4.46 14.75
C ALA A 33 -1.43 2.97 15.01
N ASP A 34 -2.22 2.34 15.89
CA ASP A 34 -2.18 0.91 16.20
C ASP A 34 -2.40 0.04 14.95
N ARG A 35 -3.39 0.39 14.12
CA ARG A 35 -3.67 -0.30 12.85
C ARG A 35 -2.54 -0.14 11.85
N ASN A 36 -1.96 1.05 11.77
CA ASN A 36 -0.81 1.31 10.91
C ASN A 36 0.46 0.58 11.39
N GLN A 37 0.64 0.40 12.69
CA GLN A 37 1.75 -0.38 13.23
C GLN A 37 1.63 -1.87 12.88
N LEU A 38 0.41 -2.41 12.96
CA LEU A 38 0.13 -3.80 12.54
C LEU A 38 0.37 -4.00 11.05
N ALA A 39 -0.08 -3.06 10.21
CA ALA A 39 0.16 -3.09 8.76
C ALA A 39 1.65 -3.11 8.44
N GLN A 40 2.46 -2.24 9.05
CA GLN A 40 3.91 -2.21 8.86
C GLN A 40 4.59 -3.51 9.31
N THR A 41 4.19 -4.04 10.46
CA THR A 41 4.74 -5.31 10.98
C THR A 41 4.42 -6.48 10.04
N TYR A 42 3.20 -6.55 9.52
CA TYR A 42 2.80 -7.55 8.53
C TYR A 42 3.63 -7.39 7.24
N ASN A 43 3.76 -6.17 6.73
CA ASN A 43 4.51 -5.87 5.52
C ASN A 43 5.98 -6.26 5.61
N ALA A 44 6.63 -6.01 6.75
CA ALA A 44 8.00 -6.45 7.00
C ALA A 44 8.13 -7.97 6.89
N LYS A 45 7.21 -8.73 7.52
CA LYS A 45 7.18 -10.19 7.44
C LYS A 45 6.88 -10.69 6.03
N LEU A 46 5.93 -10.06 5.34
CA LEU A 46 5.57 -10.41 3.97
C LEU A 46 6.75 -10.22 3.01
N ASN A 47 7.49 -9.12 3.12
CA ASN A 47 8.67 -8.87 2.29
C ASN A 47 9.78 -9.91 2.57
N MET A 48 10.01 -10.26 3.84
CA MET A 48 10.94 -11.35 4.18
C MET A 48 10.52 -12.69 3.57
N GLU A 49 9.23 -13.02 3.60
CA GLU A 49 8.73 -14.26 2.96
C GLU A 49 8.84 -14.21 1.44
N VAL A 50 8.60 -13.07 0.80
CA VAL A 50 8.81 -12.89 -0.64
C VAL A 50 10.28 -13.15 -1.01
N GLN A 51 11.21 -12.62 -0.22
CA GLN A 51 12.65 -12.86 -0.43
C GLN A 51 13.00 -14.34 -0.22
N ARG A 52 12.48 -14.96 0.84
CA ARG A 52 12.68 -16.39 1.09
C ARG A 52 12.15 -17.24 -0.05
N LEU A 53 10.96 -16.94 -0.58
CA LEU A 53 10.36 -17.67 -1.69
C LEU A 53 11.13 -17.48 -3.00
N ASN A 54 11.62 -16.26 -3.29
CA ASN A 54 12.48 -16.01 -4.44
C ASN A 54 13.76 -16.86 -4.42
N SER A 55 14.33 -17.14 -3.24
CA SER A 55 15.50 -18.00 -3.10
C SER A 55 15.19 -19.50 -3.27
N ASN A 56 13.94 -19.92 -3.04
CA ASN A 56 13.55 -21.34 -3.06
C ASN A 56 12.84 -21.76 -4.37
N LEU A 57 12.15 -20.84 -5.04
CA LEU A 57 11.35 -21.13 -6.22
C LEU A 57 12.12 -20.85 -7.50
N GLN A 58 12.91 -21.82 -7.94
CA GLN A 58 13.62 -21.73 -9.22
C GLN A 58 12.62 -21.60 -10.38
N GLY A 59 12.82 -20.61 -11.24
CA GLY A 59 11.97 -20.36 -12.41
C GLY A 59 10.73 -19.48 -12.16
N SER A 60 10.54 -19.00 -10.93
CA SER A 60 9.53 -18.00 -10.57
C SER A 60 10.19 -16.75 -9.96
N LYS A 61 9.63 -15.58 -10.26
CA LYS A 61 10.07 -14.29 -9.72
C LYS A 61 8.91 -13.60 -9.03
N LEU A 62 9.05 -13.36 -7.73
CA LEU A 62 8.10 -12.62 -6.91
C LEU A 62 8.58 -11.19 -6.75
N PHE A 63 7.67 -10.23 -6.86
CA PHE A 63 7.95 -8.81 -6.68
C PHE A 63 7.10 -8.30 -5.52
N TYR A 64 7.74 -7.72 -4.50
CA TYR A 64 7.04 -7.04 -3.42
C TYR A 64 6.71 -5.62 -3.83
N VAL A 65 5.45 -5.22 -3.67
CA VAL A 65 4.98 -3.85 -3.93
C VAL A 65 4.70 -3.18 -2.59
N ASP A 66 5.56 -2.23 -2.22
CA ASP A 66 5.39 -1.39 -1.03
C ASP A 66 4.32 -0.32 -1.25
N VAL A 67 3.07 -0.77 -1.26
CA VAL A 67 1.92 0.10 -1.41
C VAL A 67 1.68 0.99 -0.19
N TYR A 68 2.30 0.65 0.95
CA TYR A 68 2.16 1.41 2.18
C TYR A 68 2.80 2.78 2.01
N SER A 69 4.08 2.82 1.64
CA SER A 69 4.82 4.07 1.45
C SER A 69 4.23 4.92 0.33
N ILE A 70 3.84 4.26 -0.76
CA ILE A 70 3.19 4.89 -1.91
C ILE A 70 1.93 5.65 -1.45
N LEU A 71 0.97 4.96 -0.82
CA LEU A 71 -0.28 5.61 -0.40
C LEU A 71 -0.08 6.62 0.73
N LEU A 72 0.87 6.36 1.63
CA LEU A 72 1.17 7.28 2.71
C LEU A 72 1.73 8.62 2.20
N ASP A 73 2.53 8.61 1.12
CA ASP A 73 3.00 9.84 0.45
C ASP A 73 1.83 10.62 -0.16
N PHE A 74 0.88 9.95 -0.81
CA PHE A 74 -0.35 10.58 -1.32
C PHE A 74 -1.18 11.23 -0.21
N ILE A 75 -1.35 10.52 0.92
CA ILE A 75 -2.13 11.02 2.07
C ILE A 75 -1.47 12.25 2.69
N GLN A 76 -0.13 12.25 2.82
CA GLN A 76 0.60 13.35 3.45
C GLN A 76 0.86 14.54 2.52
N TYR A 77 1.01 14.27 1.21
CA TYR A 77 1.43 15.25 0.22
C TYR A 77 0.50 15.29 -1.01
N PRO A 78 -0.82 15.50 -0.84
CA PRO A 78 -1.78 15.48 -1.94
C PRO A 78 -1.45 16.47 -3.07
N TRP A 79 -0.85 17.62 -2.73
CA TRP A 79 -0.45 18.65 -3.71
C TRP A 79 0.66 18.20 -4.66
N LYS A 80 1.54 17.26 -4.25
CA LYS A 80 2.56 16.69 -5.15
C LYS A 80 1.95 15.87 -6.27
N HIS A 81 0.74 15.36 -6.03
CA HIS A 81 0.02 14.45 -6.94
C HIS A 81 -1.18 15.12 -7.61
N GLY A 82 -1.26 16.45 -7.57
CA GLY A 82 -2.32 17.21 -8.24
C GLY A 82 -3.69 17.15 -7.54
N MET A 83 -3.78 16.64 -6.31
CA MET A 83 -5.03 16.58 -5.55
C MET A 83 -5.27 17.88 -4.78
N LEU A 84 -6.46 18.46 -4.92
CA LEU A 84 -6.88 19.62 -4.12
C LEU A 84 -7.29 19.20 -2.72
N ARG A 85 -6.96 20.02 -1.71
CA ARG A 85 -7.08 19.74 -0.26
C ARG A 85 -8.47 19.32 0.23
N ASN A 86 -9.53 19.55 -0.59
CA ASN A 86 -10.93 19.33 -0.25
C ASN A 86 -11.69 18.44 -1.25
N GLU A 87 -11.01 17.78 -2.19
CA GLU A 87 -11.70 16.78 -3.00
C GLU A 87 -11.96 15.54 -2.13
N LEU A 88 -13.25 15.22 -1.98
CA LEU A 88 -13.69 13.93 -1.50
C LEU A 88 -12.93 12.85 -2.28
N VAL A 89 -12.81 11.69 -1.65
CA VAL A 89 -11.95 10.59 -2.06
C VAL A 89 -12.66 9.57 -3.01
N PRO A 90 -13.51 9.91 -4.02
CA PRO A 90 -13.95 8.89 -4.98
C PRO A 90 -12.82 8.39 -5.89
N SER A 91 -11.78 9.20 -6.15
CA SER A 91 -10.81 8.93 -7.23
C SER A 91 -9.64 8.02 -6.84
N VAL A 92 -9.45 7.72 -5.55
CA VAL A 92 -8.27 6.95 -5.09
C VAL A 92 -8.29 5.52 -5.63
N HIS A 93 -9.45 4.94 -5.95
CA HIS A 93 -9.49 3.60 -6.54
C HIS A 93 -8.87 3.54 -7.94
N ASP A 94 -9.21 4.50 -8.81
CA ASP A 94 -8.67 4.58 -10.18
C ASP A 94 -7.21 5.06 -10.20
N ASP A 95 -6.86 6.03 -9.33
CA ASP A 95 -5.48 6.47 -9.20
C ASP A 95 -4.59 5.40 -8.55
N PHE A 96 -5.12 4.57 -7.65
CA PHE A 96 -4.41 3.41 -7.10
C PHE A 96 -4.10 2.38 -8.18
N ILE A 97 -5.06 2.06 -9.07
CA ILE A 97 -4.81 1.15 -10.18
C ILE A 97 -3.76 1.73 -11.12
N LYS A 98 -3.85 3.01 -11.49
CA LYS A 98 -2.82 3.67 -12.31
C LYS A 98 -1.46 3.71 -11.63
N LEU A 99 -1.40 3.93 -10.32
CA LEU A 99 -0.17 4.02 -9.55
C LEU A 99 0.53 2.67 -9.38
N VAL A 100 -0.24 1.62 -9.08
CA VAL A 100 0.28 0.24 -9.08
C VAL A 100 0.77 -0.13 -10.47
N LEU A 101 0.05 0.23 -11.54
CA LEU A 101 0.50 -0.03 -12.91
C LEU A 101 1.75 0.79 -13.28
N VAL A 102 1.83 2.08 -12.94
CA VAL A 102 3.00 2.92 -13.27
C VAL A 102 4.26 2.48 -12.53
N HIS A 103 4.14 2.04 -11.26
CA HIS A 103 5.28 1.49 -10.52
C HIS A 103 5.63 0.05 -10.89
N CYS A 104 4.63 -0.77 -11.27
CA CYS A 104 4.85 -2.17 -11.61
C CYS A 104 5.24 -2.39 -13.09
N CYS A 105 4.96 -1.43 -13.99
CA CYS A 105 5.26 -1.52 -15.43
C CYS A 105 6.60 -0.85 -15.82
N ARG A 106 7.40 -0.41 -14.84
CA ARG A 106 8.79 0.03 -15.02
C ARG A 106 9.84 -1.05 -14.67
N ILE A 107 9.41 -2.29 -14.43
CA ILE A 107 10.23 -3.48 -14.17
C ILE A 107 9.93 -4.53 -15.24
#